data_AF-A0A2D5GD40-F1
#
_entry.id   AF-A0A2D5GD40-F1
#
_cell.length_a   1.000
_cell.length_b   1.000
_cell.length_c   1.000
_cell.angle_alpha   90.00
_cell.angle_beta   90.00
_cell.angle_gamma   90.00
#
_symmetry.space_group_name_H-M   'P 1'
#
loop_
_entity.id
_entity.type
_entity.pdbx_description
1 polymer ?
#
loop_
_entity_poly.entity_id
_entity_poly.type
_entity_poly.pdbx_seq_one_letter_code
_entity_poly.pdbx_strand_id
1 'polypeptide(L)' 'MMSPLQKVQQKTYVDEVVKLDNNSWWVHRRTVDFNGTVSPTPRIVFFANSRDVVDQWMAKQNS' A
#
# COMPACT_ATOMS: atom_id res chain seq x y z
N MET A 1 29.97 22.32 2.61
CA MET A 1 30.08 20.86 2.39
C MET A 1 28.68 20.32 2.27
N MET A 2 28.28 19.80 1.10
CA MET A 2 26.95 19.20 0.91
C MET A 2 26.97 17.80 1.52
N SER A 3 26.10 17.55 2.50
CA SER A 3 25.88 16.20 3.05
C SER A 3 25.47 15.26 1.92
N PRO A 4 25.94 14.00 1.92
CA PRO A 4 25.50 13.05 0.91
C PRO A 4 24.00 12.86 1.09
N LEU A 5 23.24 13.08 0.02
CA LEU A 5 21.83 12.73 -0.06
C LEU A 5 21.72 11.30 0.45
N GLN A 6 21.12 11.12 1.64
CA GLN A 6 20.81 9.82 2.18
C GLN A 6 20.12 9.07 1.04
N LYS A 7 20.78 8.02 0.52
CA LYS A 7 20.20 7.15 -0.52
C LYS A 7 18.73 6.98 -0.17
N VAL A 8 17.84 7.45 -1.04
CA VAL A 8 16.40 7.31 -0.85
C VAL A 8 16.15 5.81 -0.74
N GLN A 9 16.09 5.31 0.50
CA GLN A 9 15.94 3.89 0.74
C GLN A 9 14.53 3.53 0.32
N GLN A 10 14.43 2.65 -0.67
CA GLN A 10 13.18 2.26 -1.27
C GLN A 10 12.34 1.54 -0.21
N LYS A 11 11.33 2.23 0.31
CA LYS A 11 10.36 1.64 1.24
C LYS A 11 9.58 0.57 0.49
N THR A 12 9.56 -0.64 1.04
CA THR A 12 8.71 -1.71 0.54
C THR A 12 7.34 -1.59 1.18
N TYR A 13 6.30 -1.95 0.43
CA TYR A 13 4.92 -1.89 0.88
C TYR A 13 4.23 -3.22 0.65
N VAL A 14 3.25 -3.53 1.50
CA VAL A 14 2.33 -4.66 1.34
C VAL A 14 0.92 -4.10 1.32
N ASP A 15 0.18 -4.51 0.29
CA ASP A 15 -1.20 -4.10 0.06
C ASP A 15 -2.15 -5.25 0.36
N GLU A 16 -3.20 -4.96 1.11
CA GLU A 16 -4.24 -5.89 1.55
C GLU A 16 -5.60 -5.33 1.10
N VAL A 17 -6.37 -6.15 0.37
CA VAL A 17 -7.73 -5.78 -0.05
C VAL A 17 -8.74 -6.27 0.98
N VAL A 18 -9.52 -5.35 1.53
CA VAL A 18 -10.51 -5.62 2.58
C VAL A 18 -11.91 -5.28 2.07
N LYS A 19 -12.85 -6.23 2.18
CA LYS A 19 -14.28 -5.98 1.96
C LYS A 19 -14.90 -5.51 3.27
N LEU A 20 -15.41 -4.28 3.30
CA LEU A 20 -16.15 -3.76 4.46
C LEU A 20 -17.65 -4.02 4.35
N ASP A 21 -18.19 -3.98 3.14
CA ASP A 21 -19.59 -4.23 2.85
C ASP A 21 -19.74 -4.69 1.40
N ASN A 22 -20.96 -5.03 0.95
CA ASN A 22 -21.26 -5.47 -0.40
C ASN A 22 -20.72 -4.54 -1.48
N ASN A 23 -20.82 -3.23 -1.26
CA ASN A 23 -20.36 -2.21 -2.19
C ASN A 23 -19.25 -1.34 -1.57
N SER A 24 -18.43 -1.92 -0.69
CA SER A 24 -17.34 -1.18 -0.03
C SER A 24 -16.09 -2.04 0.07
N TRP A 25 -15.09 -1.67 -0.71
CA TRP A 25 -13.80 -2.35 -0.82
C TRP A 25 -12.67 -1.36 -0.61
N TRP A 26 -11.79 -1.67 0.34
CA TRP A 26 -10.69 -0.80 0.76
C TRP A 26 -9.37 -1.51 0.49
N VAL A 27 -8.34 -0.73 0.15
CA VAL A 27 -6.97 -1.22 0.08
C VAL A 27 -6.19 -0.61 1.22
N HIS A 28 -5.73 -1.49 2.11
CA HIS A 28 -4.84 -1.17 3.20
C HIS A 28 -3.40 -1.37 2.77
N ARG A 29 -2.57 -0.33 2.89
CA ARG A 29 -1.13 -0.41 2.67
C ARG A 29 -0.40 -0.37 4.01
N ARG A 30 0.52 -1.31 4.19
CA ARG A 30 1.47 -1.32 5.31
C ARG A 30 2.89 -1.13 4.78
N THR A 31 3.70 -0.40 5.53
CA THR A 31 5.12 -0.28 5.23
C THR A 31 5.84 -1.50 5.78
N VAL A 32 6.76 -2.06 5.01
CA VAL A 32 7.72 -3.06 5.48
C VAL A 32 9.00 -2.33 5.81
N ASP A 33 9.35 -2.32 7.08
CA ASP A 33 10.61 -1.76 7.57
C ASP A 33 11.79 -2.66 7.17
N PHE A 34 13.00 -2.13 7.28
CA PHE A 34 14.23 -2.80 6.80
C PHE A 34 14.51 -4.15 7.44
N ASN A 35 13.99 -4.39 8.64
CA ASN A 35 14.10 -5.67 9.35
C ASN A 35 12.99 -6.67 8.96
N GLY A 36 12.19 -6.37 7.93
CA GLY A 36 11.04 -7.17 7.52
C GLY A 36 9.81 -6.99 8.40
N THR A 37 9.84 -6.08 9.39
CA THR A 37 8.68 -5.82 10.25
C THR A 37 7.64 -5.02 9.47
N VAL A 38 6.40 -5.49 9.51
CA VAL A 38 5.27 -4.79 8.91
C VAL A 38 4.73 -3.77 9.91
N SER A 39 4.53 -2.53 9.48
CA SER A 39 3.96 -1.47 10.31
C SER A 39 2.62 -1.93 10.90
N PRO A 40 2.39 -1.77 12.22
CA PRO A 40 1.19 -2.29 12.87
C PRO A 40 -0.08 -1.55 12.41
N THR A 41 0.05 -0.28 12.04
CA THR A 41 -1.06 0.56 11.61
C THR A 41 -1.12 0.63 10.09
N PRO A 42 -2.15 0.05 9.44
CA PRO A 42 -2.36 0.21 8.01
C PRO A 42 -2.84 1.62 7.67
N ARG A 43 -2.60 2.05 6.42
CA ARG A 43 -3.19 3.25 5.83
C ARG A 43 -4.10 2.85 4.68
N ILE A 44 -5.23 3.52 4.54
CA ILE A 44 -6.10 3.34 3.37
C ILE A 44 -5.49 4.12 2.22
N VAL A 45 -5.17 3.44 1.12
CA VAL A 45 -4.56 4.07 -0.07
C VAL A 45 -5.50 4.10 -1.26
N PHE A 46 -6.56 3.29 -1.22
CA PHE A 46 -7.59 3.26 -2.23
C PHE A 46 -8.89 2.73 -1.64
N PHE A 47 -10.02 3.18 -2.20
CA PHE A 47 -11.34 2.67 -1.88
C PHE A 47 -12.19 2.66 -3.15
N ALA A 48 -13.05 1.66 -3.29
CA ALA A 48 -13.99 1.54 -4.39
C ALA A 48 -15.26 0.81 -3.97
N ASN A 49 -16.28 0.92 -4.82
CA ASN A 49 -17.57 0.29 -4.59
C ASN A 49 -17.67 -1.15 -5.13
N SER A 50 -16.67 -1.63 -5.86
CA SER A 50 -16.63 -2.99 -6.41
C SER A 50 -15.22 -3.57 -6.36
N ARG A 51 -15.16 -4.90 -6.37
CA ARG A 51 -13.90 -5.64 -6.37
C ARG A 51 -13.09 -5.38 -7.65
N ASP A 52 -13.75 -5.36 -8.80
CA ASP A 52 -13.11 -5.20 -10.10
C ASP A 52 -12.33 -3.89 -10.21
N VAL A 53 -12.87 -2.80 -9.65
CA VAL A 53 -12.20 -1.49 -9.64
C VAL A 53 -10.95 -1.51 -8.76
N VAL A 54 -10.99 -2.23 -7.63
CA VAL A 54 -9.80 -2.45 -6.79
C VAL A 54 -8.74 -3.26 -7.53
N ASP A 55 -9.12 -4.35 -8.19
CA ASP A 55 -8.17 -5.20 -8.91
C ASP A 55 -7.52 -4.46 -10.09
N GLN A 56 -8.28 -3.63 -10.81
CA GLN A 56 -7.74 -2.74 -11.86
C GLN A 56 -6.75 -1.72 -11.29
N TRP A 57 -7.00 -1.18 -10.09
CA TRP A 57 -6.08 -0.27 -9.43
C TRP A 57 -4.81 -1.00 -8.99
N MET A 58 -4.93 -2.19 -8.39
CA MET A 58 -3.80 -3.02 -7.96
C MET A 58 -2.88 -3.38 -9.13
N ALA A 59 -3.43 -3.73 -10.28
CA ALA A 59 -2.65 -4.03 -11.49
C ALA A 59 -1.78 -2.83 -11.93
N LYS A 60 -2.26 -1.60 -11.75
CA LYS A 60 -1.51 -0.37 -12.07
C LYS A 60 -0.41 -0.04 -11.06
N GLN A 61 -0.46 -0.57 -9.84
CA GLN A 61 0.56 -0.31 -8.81
C GLN A 61 1.86 -1.09 -9.04
N ASN A 62 1.76 -2.22 -9.76
CA ASN A 62 2.89 -3.13 -10.03
C ASN A 62 3.46 -2.96 -11.45
N SER A 63 3.00 -1.98 -12.23
CA SER A 63 3.52 -1.61 -13.55
C SER A 63 4.50 -0.45 -13.46
#